data_AF-A0A2H0YAH9-F1
#
_entry.id   AF-A0A2H0YAH9-F1
#
_cell.length_a   1.000
_cell.length_b   1.000
_cell.length_c   1.000
_cell.angle_alpha   90.00
_cell.angle_beta   90.00
_cell.angle_gamma   90.00
#
_symmetry.space_group_name_H-M   'P 1'
#
loop_
_entity.id
_entity.type
_entity.pdbx_description
1 polymer ?
#
loop_
_entity_poly.entity_id
_entity_poly.type
_entity_poly.pdbx_seq_one_letter_code
_entity_poly.pdbx_strand_id
1 'polypeptide(L)'
;MAKKMNPIRKFLSNGAGKSIPWFVILLLCFTMTAGFYFQKTKDDIAKFKNSDFSNEPWFLFQQARADEVSTGATVANDIPTVSAVSLNDGTAITVASNNTQIVNVTGKIDDNNGCGDISAVAARIYFGAAGDQCAANDNTCYVITGANCS
;
A
#
# COMPACT_ATOMS: atom_id res chain seq x y z
N MET A 1 -53.16 -32.07 53.74
CA MET A 1 -53.45 -31.28 52.53
C MET A 1 -52.21 -31.24 51.64
N ALA A 2 -52.20 -31.89 50.49
CA ALA A 2 -51.06 -31.87 49.57
C ALA A 2 -51.09 -30.57 48.75
N LYS A 3 -50.07 -29.72 48.93
CA LYS A 3 -49.96 -28.44 48.21
C LYS A 3 -49.61 -28.73 46.75
N LYS A 4 -50.53 -28.43 45.81
CA LYS A 4 -50.32 -28.56 44.36
C LYS A 4 -49.14 -27.67 43.94
N MET A 5 -47.97 -28.27 43.69
CA MET A 5 -46.79 -27.53 43.24
C MET A 5 -46.95 -27.13 41.77
N ASN A 6 -46.65 -25.87 41.48
CA ASN A 6 -46.65 -25.28 40.15
C ASN A 6 -45.52 -25.93 39.30
N PRO A 7 -45.78 -26.44 38.08
CA PRO A 7 -44.84 -27.25 37.30
C PRO A 7 -43.48 -26.58 37.04
N ILE A 8 -43.42 -25.24 36.98
CA ILE A 8 -42.17 -24.48 36.80
C ILE A 8 -41.19 -24.73 37.96
N ARG A 9 -41.68 -24.94 39.19
CA ARG A 9 -40.81 -25.22 40.35
C ARG A 9 -40.18 -26.62 40.32
N LYS A 10 -40.76 -27.58 39.57
CA LYS A 10 -40.14 -28.91 39.38
C LYS A 10 -38.94 -28.86 38.44
N PHE A 11 -38.93 -27.93 37.48
CA PHE A 11 -37.86 -27.82 36.48
C PHE A 11 -36.56 -27.22 37.04
N LEU A 12 -36.63 -26.52 38.18
CA LEU A 12 -35.49 -25.80 38.79
C LEU A 12 -34.93 -26.49 40.06
N SER A 13 -35.35 -27.71 40.34
CA SER A 13 -34.96 -28.47 41.53
C SER A 13 -34.50 -29.87 41.10
N ASN A 14 -33.21 -30.17 41.28
CA ASN A 14 -32.63 -31.49 40.99
C ASN A 14 -33.08 -32.53 42.03
N GLY A 15 -34.37 -32.89 42.07
CA GLY A 15 -34.95 -34.03 42.80
C GLY A 15 -34.71 -34.13 44.33
N ALA A 16 -33.86 -33.29 44.91
CA ALA A 16 -33.31 -33.41 46.27
C ALA A 16 -33.39 -32.08 47.04
N GLY A 17 -34.26 -31.15 46.62
CA GLY A 17 -34.58 -29.94 47.38
C GLY A 17 -33.53 -28.83 47.39
N LYS A 18 -32.45 -28.94 46.60
CA LYS A 18 -31.46 -27.86 46.44
C LYS A 18 -31.75 -27.08 45.16
N SER A 19 -31.92 -25.76 45.28
CA SER A 19 -32.12 -24.86 44.14
C SER A 19 -30.88 -24.83 43.25
N ILE A 20 -31.07 -24.91 41.94
CA ILE A 20 -29.99 -24.70 40.96
C ILE A 20 -29.41 -23.29 41.18
N PRO A 21 -28.09 -23.15 41.36
CA PRO A 21 -27.50 -21.84 41.59
C PRO A 21 -27.68 -20.95 40.37
N TRP A 22 -27.94 -19.65 40.61
CA TRP A 22 -28.37 -18.70 39.59
C TRP A 22 -27.42 -18.61 38.37
N PHE A 23 -26.11 -18.81 38.57
CA PHE A 23 -25.12 -18.80 37.50
C PHE A 23 -25.28 -19.96 36.50
N VAL A 24 -25.79 -21.12 36.93
CA VAL A 24 -26.06 -22.27 36.04
C VAL A 24 -27.28 -22.00 35.16
N ILE A 25 -28.29 -21.32 35.70
CA ILE A 25 -29.48 -20.90 34.94
C ILE A 25 -29.09 -19.85 33.88
N LEU A 26 -28.19 -18.94 34.24
CA LEU A 26 -27.67 -17.91 33.34
C LEU A 26 -26.83 -18.52 32.21
N LEU A 27 -26.00 -19.52 32.53
CA LEU A 27 -25.22 -20.27 31.54
C LEU A 27 -26.13 -21.02 30.55
N LEU A 28 -27.19 -21.68 31.03
CA LEU A 28 -28.18 -22.36 30.20
C LEU A 28 -28.95 -21.38 29.30
N CYS A 29 -29.33 -20.21 29.81
CA CYS A 29 -29.94 -19.17 28.96
C CYS A 29 -28.97 -18.70 27.88
N PHE A 30 -27.69 -18.48 28.23
CA PHE A 30 -26.69 -18.00 27.28
C PHE A 30 -26.43 -19.02 26.16
N THR A 31 -26.32 -20.31 26.49
CA THR A 31 -26.09 -21.37 25.49
C THR A 31 -27.31 -21.63 24.61
N MET A 32 -28.53 -21.58 25.15
CA MET A 32 -29.75 -21.68 24.33
C MET A 32 -29.86 -20.49 23.37
N THR A 33 -29.59 -19.27 23.84
CA THR A 33 -29.68 -18.08 22.98
C THR A 33 -28.64 -18.14 21.84
N ALA A 34 -27.38 -18.48 22.15
CA ALA A 34 -26.33 -18.64 21.14
C ALA A 34 -26.65 -19.78 20.14
N GLY A 35 -27.21 -20.89 20.62
CA GLY A 35 -27.66 -22.00 19.76
C GLY A 35 -28.78 -21.58 18.80
N PHE A 36 -29.76 -20.80 19.27
CA PHE A 36 -30.82 -20.25 18.42
C PHE A 36 -30.28 -19.24 17.40
N TYR A 37 -29.34 -18.37 17.80
CA TYR A 37 -28.69 -17.46 16.86
C TYR A 37 -27.91 -18.21 15.78
N PHE A 38 -27.17 -19.26 16.15
CA PHE A 38 -26.37 -20.05 15.21
C PHE A 38 -27.22 -20.95 14.30
N GLN A 39 -28.35 -21.47 14.81
CA GLN A 39 -29.30 -22.21 14.00
C GLN A 39 -30.03 -21.28 13.02
N LYS A 40 -30.43 -20.08 13.49
CA LYS A 40 -31.07 -19.07 12.65
C LYS A 40 -30.16 -18.63 11.49
N THR A 41 -28.87 -18.42 11.72
CA THR A 41 -27.94 -18.07 10.62
C THR A 41 -27.75 -19.22 9.64
N LYS A 42 -27.70 -20.49 10.10
CA LYS A 42 -27.64 -21.65 9.20
C LYS A 42 -28.90 -21.84 8.39
N ASP A 43 -30.07 -21.67 9.00
CA ASP A 43 -31.36 -21.74 8.31
C ASP A 43 -31.51 -20.58 7.31
N ASP A 44 -31.05 -19.38 7.67
CA ASP A 44 -31.09 -18.22 6.79
C ASP A 44 -30.08 -18.36 5.63
N ILE A 45 -28.89 -18.94 5.84
CA ILE A 45 -27.94 -19.33 4.77
C ILE A 45 -28.50 -20.47 3.91
N ALA A 46 -29.16 -21.46 4.51
CA ALA A 46 -29.76 -22.58 3.80
C ALA A 46 -31.06 -22.23 3.05
N LYS A 47 -31.67 -21.07 3.35
CA LYS A 47 -32.76 -20.47 2.55
C LYS A 47 -32.25 -19.69 1.35
N PHE A 48 -30.97 -19.31 1.31
CA PHE A 48 -30.33 -18.87 0.06
C PHE A 48 -29.98 -20.09 -0.80
N LYS A 49 -30.99 -20.86 -1.20
CA LYS A 49 -30.83 -21.82 -2.29
C LYS A 49 -31.11 -21.10 -3.59
N ASN A 50 -30.17 -21.21 -4.53
CA ASN A 50 -30.30 -20.71 -5.91
C ASN A 50 -31.55 -21.25 -6.64
N SER A 51 -32.21 -22.27 -6.08
CA SER A 51 -33.45 -22.89 -6.59
C SER A 51 -34.72 -22.07 -6.34
N ASP A 52 -34.71 -21.11 -5.41
CA ASP A 52 -35.93 -20.32 -5.10
C ASP A 52 -36.16 -19.17 -6.10
N PHE A 53 -35.18 -18.93 -6.99
CA PHE A 53 -35.21 -17.87 -8.00
C PHE A 53 -35.14 -18.40 -9.44
N SER A 54 -35.15 -19.73 -9.65
CA SER A 54 -34.95 -20.32 -10.98
C SER A 54 -36.20 -20.36 -11.86
N ASN A 55 -37.36 -19.86 -11.39
CA ASN A 55 -38.64 -19.95 -12.11
C ASN A 55 -39.32 -18.60 -12.37
N GLU A 56 -38.70 -17.47 -12.05
CA GLU A 56 -39.25 -16.14 -12.38
C GLU A 56 -38.40 -15.47 -13.46
N PRO A 57 -38.92 -15.28 -14.70
CA PRO A 57 -38.14 -14.87 -15.87
C PRO A 57 -37.61 -13.43 -15.84
N TRP A 58 -37.66 -12.73 -14.71
CA TRP A 58 -37.44 -11.29 -14.63
C TRP A 58 -36.57 -10.82 -13.45
N PHE A 59 -36.01 -11.73 -12.64
CA PHE A 59 -34.96 -11.38 -11.66
C PHE A 59 -33.65 -12.11 -11.97
N LEU A 60 -32.95 -11.61 -13.00
CA LEU A 60 -31.52 -11.83 -13.08
C LEU A 60 -30.87 -10.95 -12.01
N PHE A 61 -30.42 -11.54 -10.90
CA PHE A 61 -29.36 -10.90 -10.12
C PHE A 61 -28.14 -10.86 -11.04
N GLN A 62 -27.98 -9.76 -11.79
CA GLN A 62 -26.70 -9.45 -12.39
C GLN A 62 -25.75 -9.32 -11.21
N GLN A 63 -24.86 -10.29 -11.08
CA GLN A 63 -23.75 -10.26 -10.15
C GLN A 63 -23.03 -8.93 -10.41
N ALA A 64 -23.22 -7.94 -9.53
CA ALA A 64 -22.55 -6.66 -9.62
C ALA A 64 -21.07 -6.92 -9.37
N ARG A 65 -20.35 -7.19 -10.45
CA ARG A 65 -18.89 -7.20 -10.47
C ARG A 65 -18.52 -5.74 -10.17
N ALA A 66 -17.70 -5.50 -9.15
CA ALA A 66 -17.04 -4.21 -9.05
C ALA A 66 -16.23 -4.06 -10.35
N ASP A 67 -16.64 -3.12 -11.21
CA ASP A 67 -15.88 -2.79 -12.40
C ASP A 67 -14.62 -2.08 -11.90
N GLU A 68 -13.50 -2.78 -11.91
CA GLU A 68 -12.21 -2.17 -11.64
C GLU A 68 -11.85 -1.31 -12.86
N VAL A 69 -12.45 -0.11 -12.92
CA VAL A 69 -12.03 0.92 -13.86
C VAL A 69 -10.63 1.35 -13.45
N SER A 70 -9.63 0.74 -14.07
CA SER A 70 -8.25 1.19 -13.99
C SER A 70 -8.12 2.42 -14.89
N THR A 71 -8.07 3.61 -14.29
CA THR A 71 -7.68 4.82 -15.01
C THR A 71 -6.16 4.86 -15.12
N GLY A 72 -5.65 4.58 -16.31
CA GLY A 72 -4.24 4.79 -16.64
C GLY A 72 -4.07 6.11 -17.41
N ALA A 73 -3.21 7.00 -16.92
CA ALA A 73 -2.73 8.13 -17.69
C ALA A 73 -1.33 7.79 -18.20
N THR A 74 -1.14 7.83 -19.53
CA THR A 74 0.21 7.75 -20.10
C THR A 74 0.81 9.15 -20.03
N VAL A 75 1.79 9.36 -19.16
CA VAL A 75 2.60 10.59 -19.19
C VAL A 75 3.51 10.46 -20.40
N ALA A 76 3.41 11.39 -21.35
CA ALA A 76 4.33 11.43 -22.48
C ALA A 76 5.76 11.63 -21.98
N ASN A 77 6.74 11.03 -22.65
CA ASN A 77 8.14 11.22 -22.33
C ASN A 77 8.52 12.68 -22.55
N ASP A 78 9.10 13.30 -21.53
CA ASP A 78 9.62 14.66 -21.53
C ASP A 78 11.15 14.63 -21.58
N ILE A 79 11.76 15.71 -22.05
CA ILE A 79 13.22 15.81 -22.08
C ILE A 79 13.69 16.33 -20.72
N PRO A 80 14.65 15.65 -20.03
CA PRO A 80 15.19 16.15 -18.78
C PRO A 80 15.86 17.51 -18.97
N THR A 81 15.74 18.39 -17.99
CA THR A 81 16.36 19.71 -18.01
C THR A 81 17.53 19.78 -17.05
N VAL A 82 18.66 20.35 -17.53
CA VAL A 82 19.85 20.59 -16.70
C VAL A 82 19.89 22.06 -16.31
N SER A 83 20.03 22.35 -15.02
CA SER A 83 20.07 23.70 -14.47
C SER A 83 21.03 23.81 -13.29
N ALA A 84 21.21 25.04 -12.77
CA ALA A 84 22.02 25.34 -11.59
C ALA A 84 23.45 24.75 -11.62
N VAL A 85 24.07 24.72 -12.81
CA VAL A 85 25.43 24.22 -12.97
C VAL A 85 26.40 25.21 -12.34
N SER A 86 27.20 24.76 -11.38
CA SER A 86 28.22 25.58 -10.74
C SER A 86 29.53 24.82 -10.56
N LEU A 87 30.63 25.55 -10.74
CA LEU A 87 31.98 25.08 -10.45
C LEU A 87 32.45 25.75 -9.17
N ASN A 88 32.93 24.96 -8.21
CA ASN A 88 33.44 25.42 -6.94
C ASN A 88 32.48 26.37 -6.21
N ASP A 89 31.18 26.06 -6.25
CA ASP A 89 30.10 26.89 -5.70
C ASP A 89 30.08 28.33 -6.24
N GLY A 90 30.58 28.53 -7.47
CA GLY A 90 30.71 29.84 -8.11
C GLY A 90 31.92 30.66 -7.63
N THR A 91 32.78 30.10 -6.78
CA THR A 91 33.97 30.77 -6.27
C THR A 91 35.19 30.56 -7.17
N ALA A 92 36.15 31.49 -7.12
CA ALA A 92 37.35 31.42 -7.94
C ALA A 92 38.19 30.16 -7.61
N ILE A 93 38.59 29.43 -8.65
CA ILE A 93 39.50 28.28 -8.53
C ILE A 93 40.93 28.80 -8.63
N THR A 94 41.71 28.64 -7.57
CA THR A 94 43.13 29.03 -7.54
C THR A 94 43.98 27.77 -7.51
N VAL A 95 44.90 27.64 -8.47
CA VAL A 95 45.82 26.50 -8.55
C VAL A 95 47.23 26.99 -8.23
N ALA A 96 47.87 26.40 -7.21
CA ALA A 96 49.28 26.63 -6.95
C ALA A 96 50.14 25.83 -7.94
N SER A 97 51.29 26.38 -8.34
CA SER A 97 52.21 25.69 -9.24
C SER A 97 52.60 24.30 -8.72
N ASN A 98 52.58 23.30 -9.60
CA ASN A 98 52.90 21.90 -9.30
C ASN A 98 51.97 21.25 -8.26
N ASN A 99 50.72 21.71 -8.14
CA ASN A 99 49.74 21.12 -7.24
C ASN A 99 48.44 20.78 -7.96
N THR A 100 47.68 19.84 -7.39
CA THR A 100 46.34 19.48 -7.84
C THR A 100 45.31 20.17 -6.95
N GLN A 101 44.30 20.79 -7.56
CA GLN A 101 43.19 21.40 -6.84
C GLN A 101 41.94 20.55 -7.02
N ILE A 102 41.29 20.20 -5.91
CA ILE A 102 39.96 19.58 -5.94
C ILE A 102 38.94 20.68 -6.25
N VAL A 103 38.08 20.42 -7.23
CA VAL A 103 36.99 21.31 -7.66
C VAL A 103 35.69 20.55 -7.54
N ASN A 104 34.73 21.12 -6.81
CA ASN A 104 33.39 20.56 -6.71
C ASN A 104 32.55 21.04 -7.89
N VAL A 105 31.80 20.12 -8.49
CA VAL A 105 30.86 20.44 -9.57
C VAL A 105 29.48 20.04 -9.12
N THR A 106 28.57 21.02 -9.12
CA THR A 106 27.16 20.80 -8.79
C THR A 106 26.31 21.14 -10.01
N GLY A 107 25.22 20.42 -10.15
CA GLY A 107 24.22 20.63 -11.19
C GLY A 107 22.92 19.94 -10.78
N LYS A 108 21.82 20.45 -11.28
CA LYS A 108 20.48 19.90 -11.04
C LYS A 108 19.93 19.35 -12.34
N ILE A 109 19.40 18.14 -12.29
CA ILE A 109 18.67 17.52 -13.40
C ILE A 109 17.23 17.35 -12.92
N ASP A 110 16.30 17.96 -13.64
CA ASP A 110 14.86 17.82 -13.41
C ASP A 110 14.26 16.99 -14.54
N ASP A 111 13.59 15.90 -14.17
CA ASP A 111 12.86 15.02 -15.06
C ASP A 111 11.41 14.87 -14.57
N ASN A 112 10.45 15.23 -15.43
CA ASN A 112 9.02 15.19 -15.11
C ASN A 112 8.44 13.77 -15.15
N ASN A 113 9.08 12.84 -15.84
CA ASN A 113 8.71 11.43 -15.89
C ASN A 113 9.29 10.64 -14.71
N GLY A 114 10.13 11.28 -13.90
CA GLY A 114 10.87 10.67 -12.81
C GLY A 114 12.27 10.28 -13.26
N CYS A 115 13.06 9.73 -12.34
CA CYS A 115 14.46 9.44 -12.62
C CYS A 115 14.75 7.99 -13.01
N GLY A 116 13.71 7.14 -13.09
CA GLY A 116 13.84 5.69 -13.23
C GLY A 116 14.33 5.22 -14.60
N ASP A 117 14.19 6.06 -15.62
CA ASP A 117 14.57 5.83 -17.01
C ASP A 117 15.88 6.54 -17.40
N ILE A 118 16.49 7.31 -16.48
CA ILE A 118 17.79 7.95 -16.71
C ILE A 118 18.89 6.88 -16.62
N SER A 119 19.39 6.46 -17.79
CA SER A 119 20.40 5.41 -17.89
C SER A 119 21.82 5.86 -17.52
N ALA A 120 22.14 7.14 -17.74
CA ALA A 120 23.47 7.70 -17.48
C ALA A 120 23.42 9.22 -17.35
N VAL A 121 24.25 9.77 -16.45
CA VAL A 121 24.53 11.20 -16.35
C VAL A 121 26.02 11.41 -16.59
N ALA A 122 26.35 12.31 -17.52
CA ALA A 122 27.73 12.69 -17.81
C ALA A 122 27.91 14.20 -17.69
N ALA A 123 28.92 14.62 -16.94
CA ALA A 123 29.39 16.00 -16.93
C ALA A 123 30.77 16.09 -17.58
N ARG A 124 31.00 17.13 -18.38
CA ARG A 124 32.27 17.43 -19.03
C ARG A 124 32.71 18.82 -18.60
N ILE A 125 33.90 18.90 -18.03
CA ILE A 125 34.48 20.15 -17.55
C ILE A 125 35.73 20.42 -18.38
N TYR A 126 35.77 21.61 -18.97
CA TYR A 126 36.86 22.05 -19.82
C TYR A 126 37.69 23.09 -19.10
N PHE A 127 39.01 22.94 -19.12
CA PHE A 127 39.94 23.96 -18.67
C PHE A 127 40.42 24.76 -19.88
N GLY A 128 39.91 25.99 -20.03
CA GLY A 128 40.22 26.87 -21.17
C GLY A 128 39.31 26.66 -22.39
N ALA A 129 39.76 27.09 -23.56
CA ALA A 129 38.97 27.10 -24.81
C ALA A 129 38.95 25.75 -25.56
N ALA A 130 39.12 24.63 -24.87
CA ALA A 130 38.98 23.32 -25.49
C ALA A 130 37.54 23.17 -26.01
N GLY A 131 37.38 23.04 -27.34
CA GLY A 131 36.07 22.86 -27.97
C GLY A 131 35.43 21.51 -27.61
N ASP A 132 34.25 21.25 -28.17
CA ASP A 132 33.37 20.12 -27.82
C ASP A 132 34.03 18.71 -27.91
N GLN A 133 35.17 18.60 -28.59
CA GLN A 133 35.96 17.37 -28.72
C GLN A 133 36.88 17.21 -27.51
N CYS A 134 36.39 16.51 -26.49
CA CYS A 134 37.18 16.13 -25.32
C CYS A 134 37.45 14.63 -25.29
N ALA A 135 38.74 14.27 -25.20
CA ALA A 135 39.18 13.00 -24.61
C ALA A 135 39.64 13.31 -23.18
N ALA A 136 39.17 12.52 -22.20
CA ALA A 136 39.54 12.71 -20.80
C ALA A 136 41.07 12.79 -20.67
N ASN A 137 41.55 13.93 -20.19
CA ASN A 137 42.95 14.17 -19.94
C ASN A 137 43.05 15.13 -18.75
N ASP A 138 43.93 14.83 -17.81
CA ASP A 138 44.04 15.55 -16.53
C ASP A 138 44.48 17.02 -16.68
N ASN A 139 44.63 17.52 -17.91
CA ASN A 139 45.11 18.87 -18.21
C ASN A 139 44.02 19.81 -18.74
N THR A 140 43.08 19.31 -19.54
CA THR A 140 42.14 20.15 -20.30
C THR A 140 40.71 19.63 -20.31
N CYS A 141 40.49 18.35 -20.02
CA CYS A 141 39.15 17.82 -19.96
C CYS A 141 38.95 16.75 -18.89
N TYR A 142 37.97 17.01 -18.05
CA TYR A 142 37.54 16.11 -16.99
C TYR A 142 36.15 15.59 -17.32
N VAL A 143 36.01 14.27 -17.35
CA VAL A 143 34.73 13.59 -17.61
C VAL A 143 34.30 12.93 -16.31
N ILE A 144 33.11 13.32 -15.83
CA ILE A 144 32.48 12.72 -14.66
C ILE A 144 31.29 11.91 -15.16
N THR A 145 31.33 10.60 -14.96
CA THR A 145 30.20 9.70 -15.22
C THR A 145 29.57 9.32 -13.89
N GLY A 146 28.32 9.73 -13.69
CA GLY A 146 27.53 9.35 -12.53
C GLY A 146 26.66 8.13 -12.82
N ALA A 147 26.58 7.23 -11.84
CA ALA A 147 25.61 6.15 -11.85
C ALA A 147 24.40 6.58 -11.02
N ASN A 148 23.31 6.87 -11.72
CA ASN A 148 21.94 6.98 -11.22
C ASN A 148 21.61 8.27 -10.44
N CYS A 149 20.44 8.80 -10.75
CA CYS A 149 19.74 9.80 -9.96
C CYS A 149 19.21 9.13 -8.67
N SER A 150 19.45 9.74 -7.52
CA SER A 150 18.91 9.31 -6.21
C SER A 150 17.82 10.25 -5.73
#